data_AF-A0A6P4DP04-F1
#
_entry.id   AF-A0A6P4DP04-F1
#
_cell.length_a   1.000
_cell.length_b   1.000
_cell.length_c   1.000
_cell.angle_alpha   90.00
_cell.angle_beta   90.00
_cell.angle_gamma   90.00
#
_symmetry.space_group_name_H-M   'P 1'
#
loop_
_entity.id
_entity.type
_entity.pdbx_description
1 polymer ?
#
loop_
_entity_poly.entity_id
_entity_poly.type
_entity_poly.pdbx_seq_one_letter_code
_entity_poly.pdbx_strand_id
1 'polypeptide(L)'
;MAMASWNSSLGSYQKTMAFEISCRKRDRDRDRERGSIHPYKVVEITPPPKCLGVRCLPPNLQCGESVTIEGQGYTISAVTHRYQLRKGKYEPSEKRLDVLSTGRYLVNLYLENLLEQS
;
A
#
# COMPACT_ATOMS: atom_id res chain seq x y z
N MET A 1 -12.98 -41.06 26.41
CA MET A 1 -13.64 -39.96 25.68
C MET A 1 -13.28 -38.66 26.38
N ALA A 2 -12.40 -37.84 25.78
CA ALA A 2 -12.04 -36.52 26.31
C ALA A 2 -12.50 -35.46 25.29
N MET A 3 -13.40 -34.58 25.71
CA MET A 3 -13.91 -33.47 24.90
C MET A 3 -12.92 -32.31 24.98
N ALA A 4 -12.17 -32.04 23.91
CA ALA A 4 -11.38 -30.83 23.79
C ALA A 4 -12.32 -29.67 23.43
N SER A 5 -12.53 -28.76 24.38
CA SER A 5 -13.25 -27.50 24.14
C SER A 5 -12.36 -26.55 23.35
N TRP A 6 -12.79 -26.16 22.15
CA TRP A 6 -12.18 -25.07 21.39
C TRP A 6 -12.67 -23.73 21.93
N ASN A 7 -11.79 -22.97 22.56
CA ASN A 7 -12.00 -21.55 22.82
C ASN A 7 -11.74 -20.78 21.51
N SER A 8 -12.80 -20.37 20.82
CA SER A 8 -12.73 -19.38 19.76
C SER A 8 -12.52 -18.00 20.39
N SER A 9 -11.26 -17.58 20.50
CA SER A 9 -10.93 -16.18 20.72
C SER A 9 -11.43 -15.37 19.52
N LEU A 10 -12.50 -14.61 19.73
CA LEU A 10 -13.06 -13.66 18.78
C LEU A 10 -11.99 -12.59 18.48
N GLY A 11 -11.27 -12.79 17.38
CA GLY A 11 -10.26 -11.85 16.90
C GLY A 11 -10.90 -10.48 16.69
N SER A 12 -10.36 -9.49 17.40
CA SER A 12 -10.72 -8.08 17.25
C SER A 12 -10.54 -7.65 15.80
N TYR A 13 -11.64 -7.50 15.06
CA TYR A 13 -11.67 -6.85 13.76
C TYR A 13 -11.20 -5.40 13.93
N GLN A 14 -9.94 -5.15 13.58
CA GLN A 14 -9.41 -3.79 13.55
C GLN A 14 -10.12 -3.02 12.44
N LYS A 15 -10.94 -2.07 12.86
CA LYS A 15 -11.60 -1.07 12.02
C LYS A 15 -10.56 -0.41 11.12
N THR A 16 -10.60 -0.70 9.82
CA THR A 16 -9.79 -0.07 8.79
C THR A 16 -10.11 1.42 8.78
N MET A 17 -9.18 2.23 9.32
CA MET A 17 -9.24 3.68 9.24
C MET A 17 -9.07 4.06 7.78
N ALA A 18 -10.17 4.39 7.10
CA ALA A 18 -10.14 4.93 5.75
C ALA A 18 -9.49 6.33 5.80
N PHE A 19 -8.22 6.41 5.43
CA PHE A 19 -7.50 7.68 5.35
C PHE A 19 -7.86 8.40 4.05
N GLU A 20 -8.83 9.32 4.12
CA GLU A 20 -9.09 10.24 3.02
C GLU A 20 -8.08 11.41 3.09
N ILE A 21 -7.02 11.33 2.27
CA ILE A 21 -5.92 12.31 2.30
C ILE A 21 -6.00 13.22 1.07
N SER A 22 -6.39 14.46 1.34
CA SER A 22 -6.37 15.57 0.38
C SER A 22 -4.97 16.18 0.28
N CYS A 23 -4.42 16.24 -0.94
CA CYS A 23 -3.21 16.99 -1.24
C CYS A 23 -3.49 18.50 -1.16
N ARG A 24 -3.44 19.12 0.03
CA ARG A 24 -3.44 20.59 0.11
C ARG A 24 -2.10 21.11 -0.39
N LYS A 25 -2.15 21.90 -1.46
CA LYS A 25 -1.02 22.67 -2.01
C LYS A 25 -0.56 23.68 -0.95
N ARG A 26 0.36 23.30 -0.07
CA ARG A 26 1.05 24.22 0.85
C ARG A 26 2.31 24.74 0.19
N ASP A 27 2.58 26.01 0.45
CA ASP A 27 3.64 26.80 -0.19
C ASP A 27 5.03 26.15 -0.12
N ARG A 28 5.72 26.30 -1.25
CA ARG A 28 6.84 25.51 -1.75
C ARG A 28 8.15 25.64 -0.97
N ASP A 29 8.21 26.45 0.09
CA ASP A 29 9.47 26.95 0.67
C ASP A 29 9.84 26.39 2.06
N ARG A 30 8.97 25.63 2.75
CA ARG A 30 9.25 25.15 4.13
C ARG A 30 9.40 23.64 4.33
N ASP A 31 9.47 22.83 3.28
CA ASP A 31 9.36 21.35 3.37
C ASP A 31 10.65 20.55 3.06
N ARG A 32 11.83 21.16 3.23
CA ARG A 32 13.10 20.41 3.14
C ARG A 32 13.43 19.57 4.39
N GLU A 33 12.77 19.82 5.52
CA GLU A 33 13.10 19.17 6.81
C GLU A 33 12.11 18.12 7.29
N ARG A 34 10.94 17.95 6.65
CA ARG A 34 9.91 17.00 7.09
C ARG A 34 9.43 16.10 5.96
N GLY A 35 10.32 15.22 5.48
CA GLY A 35 9.96 14.03 4.71
C GLY A 35 9.00 14.30 3.55
N SER A 36 9.46 15.07 2.56
CA SER A 36 8.71 15.54 1.38
C SER A 36 7.46 14.70 1.02
N ILE A 37 6.30 15.36 1.11
CA ILE A 37 4.99 14.84 0.71
C ILE A 37 4.94 14.79 -0.82
N HIS A 38 5.72 13.90 -1.43
CA HIS A 38 5.59 13.56 -2.85
C HIS A 38 4.43 12.58 -2.98
N PRO A 39 3.45 12.85 -3.85
CA PRO A 39 2.31 11.96 -4.02
C PRO A 39 2.73 10.66 -4.73
N TYR A 40 2.03 9.58 -4.43
CA TYR A 40 2.23 8.27 -5.05
C TYR A 40 1.40 8.18 -6.34
N LYS A 41 2.01 7.70 -7.42
CA LYS A 41 1.26 7.16 -8.56
C LYS A 41 0.79 5.77 -8.19
N VAL A 42 -0.52 5.60 -8.08
CA VAL A 42 -1.13 4.34 -7.66
C VAL A 42 -1.57 3.54 -8.87
N VAL A 43 -1.13 2.29 -8.96
CA VAL A 43 -1.41 1.38 -10.07
C VAL A 43 -1.93 0.07 -9.53
N GLU A 44 -3.11 -0.34 -9.97
CA GLU A 44 -3.58 -1.71 -9.80
C GLU A 44 -2.81 -2.60 -10.78
N ILE A 45 -2.00 -3.53 -10.26
CA ILE A 45 -1.12 -4.36 -11.09
C ILE A 45 -1.80 -5.62 -11.64
N THR A 46 -3.05 -5.89 -11.23
CA THR A 46 -3.84 -7.02 -11.75
C THR A 46 -3.93 -6.91 -13.27
N PRO A 47 -3.50 -7.90 -14.06
CA PRO A 47 -3.56 -7.80 -15.52
C PRO A 47 -5.02 -7.66 -16.02
N PRO A 48 -5.32 -6.70 -16.92
CA PRO A 48 -4.44 -5.63 -17.41
C PRO A 48 -4.25 -4.50 -16.38
N PRO A 49 -3.03 -3.95 -16.21
CA PRO A 49 -2.76 -2.93 -15.20
C PRO A 49 -3.62 -1.67 -15.36
N LYS A 50 -4.13 -1.13 -14.25
CA LYS A 50 -4.99 0.07 -14.24
C LYS A 50 -4.37 1.19 -13.41
N CYS A 51 -4.37 2.41 -13.94
CA CYS A 51 -3.92 3.58 -13.20
C CYS A 51 -5.06 4.11 -12.31
N LEU A 52 -4.89 4.08 -10.99
CA LEU A 52 -5.86 4.61 -10.01
C LEU A 52 -5.63 6.09 -9.68
N GLY A 53 -4.66 6.71 -10.37
CA GLY A 53 -4.32 8.12 -10.28
C GLY A 53 -3.19 8.44 -9.30
N VAL A 54 -3.03 9.72 -9.01
CA VAL A 54 -1.97 10.24 -8.13
C VAL A 54 -2.60 10.60 -6.78
N ARG A 55 -2.12 9.99 -5.70
CA ARG A 55 -2.69 10.15 -4.34
C ARG A 55 -1.63 10.53 -3.33
N CYS A 56 -1.99 11.43 -2.41
CA CYS A 56 -1.18 11.67 -1.23
C CYS A 56 -1.48 10.57 -0.23
N LEU A 57 -0.49 9.77 0.12
CA LEU A 57 -0.60 8.72 1.12
C LEU A 57 0.48 8.92 2.17
N PRO A 58 0.36 8.30 3.36
CA PRO A 58 1.39 8.41 4.38
C PRO A 58 2.75 7.94 3.83
N PRO A 59 3.87 8.55 4.24
CA PRO A 59 5.20 8.16 3.74
C PRO A 59 5.66 6.78 4.23
N ASN A 60 5.05 6.25 5.28
CA ASN A 60 5.46 5.00 5.96
C ASN A 60 4.61 3.78 5.52
N LEU A 61 4.05 3.81 4.32
CA LEU A 61 3.31 2.67 3.79
C LEU A 61 4.20 1.44 3.63
N GLN A 62 3.67 0.28 3.99
CA GLN A 62 4.37 -1.00 3.89
C GLN A 62 3.64 -1.98 2.96
N CYS A 63 4.39 -2.95 2.44
CA CYS A 63 3.78 -4.05 1.67
C CYS A 63 2.89 -4.90 2.59
N GLY A 64 1.76 -5.37 2.08
CA GLY A 64 0.74 -6.10 2.85
C GLY A 64 -0.26 -5.20 3.59
N GLU A 65 -0.03 -3.89 3.66
CA GLU A 65 -0.96 -2.94 4.26
C GLU A 65 -2.21 -2.75 3.38
N SER A 66 -3.38 -2.59 4.02
CA SER A 66 -4.65 -2.31 3.35
C SER A 66 -4.85 -0.81 3.19
N VAL A 67 -5.05 -0.37 1.95
CA VAL A 67 -5.37 1.03 1.62
C VAL A 67 -6.73 1.13 0.97
N THR A 68 -7.45 2.22 1.26
CA THR A 68 -8.74 2.51 0.64
C THR A 68 -8.56 3.61 -0.40
N ILE A 69 -8.92 3.31 -1.65
CA ILE A 69 -8.81 4.24 -2.78
C ILE A 69 -10.18 4.32 -3.41
N GLU A 70 -10.78 5.52 -3.44
CA GLU A 70 -12.11 5.76 -4.03
C GLU A 70 -13.21 4.84 -3.47
N GLY A 71 -13.13 4.51 -2.18
CA GLY A 71 -14.09 3.62 -1.51
C GLY A 71 -13.88 2.13 -1.76
N GLN A 72 -12.86 1.75 -2.54
CA GLN A 72 -12.49 0.35 -2.76
C GLN A 72 -11.27 -0.04 -1.92
N GLY A 73 -11.28 -1.26 -1.38
CA GLY A 73 -10.20 -1.82 -0.58
C GLY A 73 -9.14 -2.49 -1.45
N TYR A 74 -7.90 -2.08 -1.27
CA TYR A 74 -6.73 -2.65 -1.93
C TYR A 74 -5.67 -3.04 -0.92
N THR A 75 -4.85 -4.01 -1.27
CA THR A 75 -3.65 -4.39 -0.51
C THR A 75 -2.42 -3.95 -1.28
N ILE A 76 -1.46 -3.33 -0.58
CA ILE A 76 -0.20 -2.88 -1.18
C ILE A 76 0.66 -4.09 -1.50
N SER A 77 1.02 -4.23 -2.77
CA SER A 77 1.96 -5.26 -3.24
C SER A 77 3.40 -4.75 -3.21
N ALA A 78 3.64 -3.51 -3.68
CA ALA A 78 4.98 -2.92 -3.68
C ALA A 78 4.96 -1.40 -3.51
N VAL A 79 5.98 -0.89 -2.81
CA VAL A 79 6.26 0.55 -2.66
C VAL A 79 7.58 0.87 -3.35
N THR A 80 7.56 1.68 -4.40
CA THR A 80 8.74 2.00 -5.20
C THR A 80 9.09 3.48 -5.11
N HIS A 81 10.31 3.79 -4.70
CA HIS A 81 10.89 5.15 -4.73
C HIS A 81 12.01 5.22 -5.75
N ARG A 82 11.85 6.04 -6.78
CA ARG A 82 12.83 6.24 -7.85
C ARG A 82 13.64 7.50 -7.60
N TYR A 83 14.96 7.37 -7.67
CA TYR A 83 15.91 8.47 -7.54
C TYR A 83 16.68 8.65 -8.85
N GLN A 84 17.10 9.88 -9.12
CA GLN A 84 17.92 10.26 -10.28
C GLN A 84 19.19 10.96 -9.81
N LEU A 85 20.34 10.62 -10.39
CA LEU A 85 21.60 11.30 -10.12
C LEU A 85 21.66 12.62 -10.91
N ARG A 86 21.74 13.75 -10.21
CA ARG A 86 21.88 15.08 -10.80
C ARG A 86 23.00 15.85 -10.10
N LYS A 87 23.96 16.37 -10.86
CA LYS A 87 25.08 17.20 -10.35
C LYS A 87 25.79 16.58 -9.13
N GLY A 88 26.04 15.27 -9.17
CA GLY A 88 26.71 14.54 -8.09
C GLY A 88 25.84 14.23 -6.86
N LYS A 89 24.51 14.42 -6.92
CA LYS A 89 23.59 14.11 -5.81
C LYS A 89 22.39 13.31 -6.31
N TYR A 90 21.90 12.36 -5.51
CA TYR A 90 20.66 11.65 -5.79
C TYR A 90 19.47 12.51 -5.40
N GLU A 91 18.61 12.80 -6.37
CA GLU A 91 17.37 13.54 -6.20
C GLU A 91 16.16 12.60 -6.37
N PRO A 92 15.13 12.70 -5.52
CA PRO A 92 13.92 11.91 -5.67
C PRO A 92 13.18 12.33 -6.96
N SER A 93 12.77 11.34 -7.76
CA SER A 93 12.13 11.57 -9.06
C SER A 93 10.67 11.13 -9.08
N GLU A 94 10.35 9.97 -8.52
CA GLU A 94 9.00 9.38 -8.64
C GLU A 94 8.72 8.44 -7.47
N LYS A 95 7.47 8.46 -7.00
CA LYS A 95 6.96 7.46 -6.05
C LYS A 95 5.82 6.71 -6.70
N ARG A 96 5.89 5.38 -6.67
CA ARG A 96 4.88 4.49 -7.24
C ARG A 96 4.41 3.51 -6.17
N LEU A 97 3.10 3.32 -6.11
CA LEU A 97 2.45 2.36 -5.23
C LEU A 97 1.71 1.35 -6.09
N ASP A 98 2.16 0.11 -6.03
CA ASP A 98 1.54 -1.00 -6.73
C ASP A 98 0.59 -1.72 -5.78
N VAL A 99 -0.67 -1.82 -6.20
CA VAL A 99 -1.74 -2.36 -5.38
C VAL A 99 -2.46 -3.51 -6.08
N LEU A 100 -3.03 -4.39 -5.28
CA LEU A 100 -3.90 -5.48 -5.71
C LEU A 100 -5.24 -5.31 -5.02
N SER A 101 -6.32 -5.77 -5.66
CA SER A 101 -7.58 -5.92 -4.93
C SER A 101 -7.36 -6.90 -3.77
N THR A 102 -7.97 -6.61 -2.61
CA THR A 102 -7.75 -7.44 -1.41
C THR A 102 -8.09 -8.92 -1.66
N GLY A 103 -9.13 -9.19 -2.46
CA GLY A 103 -9.48 -10.55 -2.86
C GLY A 103 -8.39 -11.23 -3.71
N ARG A 104 -7.79 -10.52 -4.68
CA ARG A 104 -6.72 -11.08 -5.52
C ARG A 104 -5.47 -11.39 -4.71
N TYR A 105 -5.10 -10.50 -3.79
CA TYR A 105 -3.96 -10.70 -2.89
C TYR A 105 -4.12 -11.98 -2.05
N LEU A 106 -5.30 -12.19 -1.47
CA LEU A 106 -5.57 -13.38 -0.66
C LEU A 106 -5.51 -14.68 -1.48
N VAL A 107 -6.05 -14.67 -2.70
CA VAL A 107 -6.00 -15.84 -3.60
C VAL A 107 -4.56 -16.19 -3.96
N ASN A 108 -3.71 -15.18 -4.25
CA ASN A 108 -2.31 -15.42 -4.54
C ASN A 108 -1.58 -16.02 -3.33
N LEU A 109 -1.79 -15.46 -2.14
CA LEU A 109 -1.20 -15.96 -0.90
C LEU A 109 -1.59 -17.43 -0.66
N TYR A 110 -2.85 -17.79 -0.89
CA TYR A 110 -3.31 -19.17 -0.75
C TYR A 110 -2.63 -20.11 -1.75
N LEU A 111 -2.56 -19.72 -3.03
CA LEU A 111 -1.93 -20.53 -4.08
C LEU A 111 -0.42 -20.68 -3.86
N GLU A 112 0.27 -19.63 -3.44
CA GLU A 112 1.70 -19.66 -3.10
C GLU A 112 1.96 -20.65 -1.95
N ASN A 113 1.16 -20.59 -0.87
CA ASN A 113 1.27 -21.53 0.24
C ASN A 113 1.06 -22.99 -0.17
N LEU A 114 0.16 -23.27 -1.11
CA LEU A 114 -0.06 -24.64 -1.61
C LEU A 114 1.14 -25.15 -2.42
N LEU A 115 1.75 -24.29 -3.24
CA LEU A 115 2.93 -24.64 -4.03
C LEU A 115 4.17 -24.86 -3.15
N GLU A 116 4.30 -24.13 -2.05
CA GLU A 116 5.38 -24.35 -1.09
C GLU A 116 5.25 -25.69 -0.32
N GLN A 117 4.04 -26.25 -0.23
CA GLN A 117 3.76 -27.49 0.48
C GLN A 117 3.84 -28.76 -0.40
N SER A 118 3.98 -28.62 -1.72
CA SER A 118 4.08 -29.73 -2.68
C SER A 118 5.52 -30.16 -2.93
#